data_AF-A0ABD3QS49-F1
#
_entry.id   AF-A0ABD3QS49-F1
#
_cell.length_a   1.000
_cell.length_b   1.000
_cell.length_c   1.000
_cell.angle_alpha   90.00
_cell.angle_beta   90.00
_cell.angle_gamma   90.00
#
_symmetry.space_group_name_H-M   'P 1'
#
loop_
_entity.id
_entity.type
_entity.pdbx_description
1 polymer ?
#
loop_
_entity_poly.entity_id
_entity_poly.type
_entity_poly.pdbx_seq_one_letter_code
_entity_poly.pdbx_strand_id
1 'polypeptide(L)'
;MSSTNINPLPLLANETGVVEVQDDTNTTDGTIVIKSIEIIRMTGTAVAIAIGFVQQDGSAPNYRLSAALLVFFLSGLTGLESLVFGKQSALAKKWPADTPYQRQTAMNNLAVAISMIIFLSLNASDSALASLMLTTTVFIALSSINHITTVIRDKLNGEEVAKIHFARFFFAVPLTAAVGFILGNWRPFAR
;
A
#
# COMPACT_ATOMS: atom_id res chain seq x y z
N MET A 1 -13.73 21.03 -27.57
CA MET A 1 -14.16 19.62 -27.65
C MET A 1 -13.07 18.85 -28.37
N SER A 2 -12.14 18.28 -27.61
CA SER A 2 -11.09 17.39 -28.14
C SER A 2 -11.57 15.98 -27.86
N SER A 3 -11.85 15.21 -28.91
CA SER A 3 -12.13 13.78 -28.79
C SER A 3 -10.90 13.13 -28.17
N THR A 4 -11.07 12.58 -26.96
CA THR A 4 -10.09 11.66 -26.39
C THR A 4 -9.96 10.50 -27.36
N ASN A 5 -8.87 10.53 -28.11
CA ASN A 5 -8.41 9.44 -28.94
C ASN A 5 -7.96 8.34 -27.97
N ILE A 6 -8.94 7.51 -27.57
CA ILE A 6 -8.68 6.28 -26.83
C ILE A 6 -7.92 5.43 -27.84
N ASN A 7 -6.60 5.36 -27.72
CA ASN A 7 -5.82 4.42 -28.51
C ASN A 7 -6.49 3.05 -28.32
N PRO A 8 -7.04 2.43 -29.38
CA PRO A 8 -7.58 1.09 -29.25
C PRO A 8 -6.45 0.20 -28.76
N LEU A 9 -6.75 -0.61 -27.75
CA LEU A 9 -5.84 -1.61 -27.20
C LEU A 9 -5.18 -2.37 -28.37
N PRO A 10 -3.89 -2.74 -28.26
CA PRO A 10 -3.25 -3.56 -29.27
C PRO A 10 -4.07 -4.85 -29.42
N LEU A 11 -4.78 -4.97 -30.54
CA LEU A 11 -5.51 -6.15 -30.95
C LEU A 11 -4.48 -7.25 -31.17
N LEU A 12 -4.33 -8.14 -30.20
CA LEU A 12 -3.63 -9.40 -30.42
C LEU A 12 -4.53 -10.26 -31.28
N ALA A 13 -4.38 -10.13 -32.60
CA ALA A 13 -4.97 -11.08 -33.54
C ALA A 13 -4.36 -12.45 -33.24
N ASN A 14 -5.16 -13.39 -32.74
CA ASN A 14 -4.78 -14.79 -32.81
C ASN A 14 -4.85 -15.25 -34.28
N GLU A 15 -4.19 -16.36 -34.61
CA GLU A 15 -4.15 -16.91 -35.96
C GLU A 15 -5.54 -17.29 -36.54
N THR A 16 -6.59 -17.24 -35.72
CA THR A 16 -7.97 -17.55 -36.13
C THR A 16 -8.84 -16.32 -36.40
N GLY A 17 -8.29 -15.10 -36.27
CA GLY A 17 -9.03 -13.85 -36.55
C GLY A 17 -10.14 -13.55 -35.55
N VAL A 18 -10.20 -14.28 -34.44
CA VAL A 18 -11.17 -14.05 -33.37
C VAL A 18 -10.54 -13.10 -32.36
N VAL A 19 -11.04 -11.87 -32.31
CA VAL A 19 -10.72 -10.91 -31.25
C VAL A 19 -11.41 -11.41 -29.99
N GLU A 20 -10.70 -12.17 -29.16
CA GLU A 20 -11.16 -12.44 -27.80
C GLU A 20 -11.15 -11.12 -27.03
N VAL A 21 -12.34 -10.61 -26.73
CA VAL A 21 -12.49 -9.52 -25.77
C VAL A 21 -12.05 -10.08 -24.43
N GLN A 22 -10.85 -9.70 -23.98
CA GLN A 22 -10.38 -10.07 -22.66
C GLN A 22 -11.33 -9.45 -21.64
N ASP A 23 -12.07 -10.29 -20.92
CA ASP A 23 -12.94 -9.85 -19.82
C ASP A 23 -12.04 -9.36 -18.68
N ASP A 24 -11.79 -8.04 -18.67
CA ASP A 24 -11.01 -7.35 -17.66
C ASP A 24 -11.85 -6.97 -16.43
N THR A 25 -13.00 -7.62 -16.22
CA THR A 25 -13.76 -7.47 -14.99
C THR A 25 -13.20 -8.35 -13.88
N ASN A 26 -13.25 -7.85 -12.65
CA ASN A 26 -12.76 -8.60 -11.50
C ASN A 26 -13.80 -9.65 -11.12
N THR A 27 -13.38 -10.91 -10.92
CA THR A 27 -14.30 -11.94 -10.43
C THR A 27 -14.78 -11.58 -9.02
N THR A 28 -15.97 -12.08 -8.64
CA THR A 28 -16.51 -11.90 -7.29
C THR A 28 -15.51 -12.37 -6.24
N ASP A 29 -14.88 -13.52 -6.48
CA ASP A 29 -13.87 -14.11 -5.60
C ASP A 29 -12.62 -13.24 -5.48
N GLY A 30 -12.09 -12.75 -6.61
CA GLY A 30 -10.94 -11.84 -6.63
C GLY A 30 -11.21 -10.56 -5.83
N THR A 31 -12.42 -9.99 -5.99
CA THR A 31 -12.83 -8.80 -5.25
C THR A 31 -12.91 -9.05 -3.74
N ILE A 32 -13.39 -10.22 -3.32
CA ILE A 32 -13.45 -10.60 -1.90
C ILE A 32 -12.04 -10.71 -1.32
N VAL A 33 -11.13 -11.39 -2.01
CA VAL A 33 -9.74 -11.56 -1.56
C VAL A 33 -9.05 -10.20 -1.36
N ILE A 34 -9.15 -9.30 -2.33
CA ILE A 34 -8.53 -7.97 -2.23
C ILE A 34 -9.10 -7.17 -1.05
N LYS A 35 -10.43 -7.21 -0.84
CA LYS A 35 -11.07 -6.53 0.30
C LYS A 35 -10.61 -7.10 1.63
N SER A 36 -10.49 -8.42 1.76
CA SER A 36 -10.00 -9.08 2.97
C SER A 36 -8.56 -8.68 3.28
N ILE A 37 -7.67 -8.65 2.28
CA ILE A 37 -6.28 -8.22 2.46
C ILE A 37 -6.22 -6.76 2.92
N GLU A 38 -7.04 -5.87 2.35
CA GLU A 38 -7.06 -4.47 2.76
C GLU A 38 -7.56 -4.30 4.21
N ILE A 39 -8.58 -5.06 4.62
CA ILE A 39 -9.06 -5.07 6.01
C ILE A 39 -7.96 -5.55 6.95
N ILE A 40 -7.29 -6.67 6.65
CA ILE A 40 -6.19 -7.21 7.46
C ILE A 40 -5.05 -6.20 7.57
N ARG A 41 -4.72 -5.50 6.48
CA ARG A 41 -3.71 -4.43 6.47
C ARG A 41 -4.11 -3.29 7.41
N MET A 42 -5.34 -2.80 7.31
CA MET A 42 -5.81 -1.69 8.15
C MET A 42 -5.87 -2.08 9.63
N THR A 43 -6.44 -3.24 9.96
CA THR A 43 -6.56 -3.71 11.35
C THR A 43 -5.20 -4.05 11.95
N GLY A 44 -4.35 -4.77 11.21
CA GLY A 44 -2.99 -5.10 11.64
C GLY A 44 -2.13 -3.84 11.86
N THR A 45 -2.28 -2.83 10.99
CA THR A 45 -1.61 -1.54 11.18
C THR A 45 -2.12 -0.81 12.42
N ALA A 46 -3.43 -0.80 12.67
CA ALA A 46 -4.00 -0.20 13.88
C ALA A 46 -3.47 -0.87 15.15
N VAL A 47 -3.37 -2.21 15.16
CA VAL A 47 -2.77 -2.97 16.26
C VAL A 47 -1.29 -2.63 16.42
N ALA A 48 -0.53 -2.56 15.33
CA ALA A 48 0.88 -2.17 15.36
C ALA A 48 1.07 -0.77 15.98
N ILE A 49 0.23 0.19 15.61
CA ILE A 49 0.22 1.54 16.18
C ILE A 49 -0.12 1.49 17.67
N ALA A 50 -1.18 0.77 18.07
CA ALA A 50 -1.58 0.64 19.47
C ALA A 50 -0.44 0.09 20.35
N ILE A 51 0.26 -0.94 19.87
CA ILE A 51 1.45 -1.49 20.54
C ILE A 51 2.55 -0.42 20.71
N GLY A 52 2.72 0.46 19.72
CA GLY A 52 3.69 1.55 19.77
C GLY A 52 3.38 2.62 20.84
N PHE A 53 2.11 2.74 21.25
CA PHE A 53 1.67 3.62 22.33
C PHE A 53 1.75 2.97 23.72
N VAL A 54 1.78 1.64 23.82
CA VAL A 54 1.89 0.95 25.10
C VAL A 54 3.29 1.16 25.67
N GLN A 55 3.37 1.98 26.72
CA GLN A 55 4.54 2.06 27.58
C GLN A 55 4.53 0.82 28.49
N GLN A 56 5.61 0.05 28.50
CA GLN A 56 5.80 -0.94 29.56
C GLN A 56 6.48 -0.25 30.74
N ASP A 57 5.94 -0.43 31.94
CA ASP A 57 6.41 0.15 33.19
C ASP A 57 7.96 0.21 33.29
N GLY A 58 8.54 1.39 33.07
CA GLY A 58 9.99 1.65 33.17
C GLY A 58 10.88 1.04 32.07
N SER A 59 10.33 0.28 31.13
CA SER A 59 11.04 -0.26 29.96
C SER A 59 10.59 0.48 28.69
N ALA A 60 11.48 0.60 27.70
CA ALA A 60 11.13 1.29 26.46
C ALA A 60 9.82 0.72 25.88
N PRO A 61 8.93 1.55 25.29
CA PRO A 61 7.74 1.05 24.61
C PRO A 61 8.11 -0.08 23.65
N ASN A 62 7.20 -1.01 23.36
CA ASN A 62 7.45 -2.16 22.47
C ASN A 62 7.50 -1.73 20.99
N TYR A 63 8.30 -0.71 20.75
CA TYR A 63 8.50 0.02 19.52
C TYR A 63 9.06 -0.91 18.43
N ARG A 64 10.02 -1.77 18.76
CA ARG A 64 10.62 -2.67 17.76
C ARG A 64 9.55 -3.59 17.16
N LEU A 65 8.65 -4.09 18.00
CA LEU A 65 7.49 -4.86 17.54
C LEU A 65 6.49 -4.00 16.76
N SER A 66 6.18 -2.79 17.25
CA SER A 66 5.31 -1.84 16.54
C SER A 66 5.82 -1.52 15.13
N ALA A 67 7.10 -1.17 15.00
CA ALA A 67 7.75 -0.88 13.72
C ALA A 67 7.75 -2.10 12.80
N ALA A 68 8.09 -3.28 13.33
CA ALA A 68 8.09 -4.53 12.57
C ALA A 68 6.70 -4.86 12.01
N LEU A 69 5.66 -4.82 12.87
CA LEU A 69 4.29 -5.10 12.46
C LEU A 69 3.76 -4.06 11.48
N LEU A 70 4.05 -2.77 11.70
CA LEU A 70 3.62 -1.71 10.78
C LEU A 70 4.21 -1.92 9.39
N VAL A 71 5.52 -2.16 9.30
CA VAL A 71 6.19 -2.41 8.02
C VAL A 71 5.68 -3.70 7.38
N PHE A 72 5.44 -4.75 8.16
CA PHE A 72 4.89 -6.01 7.66
C PHE A 72 3.48 -5.83 7.06
N PHE A 73 2.55 -5.24 7.80
CA PHE A 73 1.17 -5.08 7.34
C PHE A 73 1.07 -4.10 6.16
N LEU A 74 1.79 -2.98 6.20
CA LEU A 74 1.73 -1.98 5.14
C LEU A 74 2.58 -2.36 3.94
N SER A 75 3.89 -2.57 4.10
CA SER A 75 4.78 -2.85 2.97
C SER A 75 4.80 -4.34 2.62
N GLY A 76 4.90 -5.24 3.60
CA GLY A 76 4.97 -6.69 3.35
C GLY A 76 3.73 -7.22 2.62
N LEU A 77 2.53 -7.02 3.19
CA LEU A 77 1.30 -7.46 2.55
C LEU A 77 1.00 -6.71 1.24
N THR A 78 1.39 -5.43 1.11
CA THR A 78 1.21 -4.70 -0.17
C THR A 78 2.10 -5.29 -1.27
N GLY A 79 3.35 -5.59 -0.95
CA GLY A 79 4.27 -6.24 -1.88
C GLY A 79 3.75 -7.61 -2.32
N LEU A 80 3.36 -8.45 -1.35
CA LEU A 80 2.83 -9.79 -1.64
C LEU A 80 1.52 -9.76 -2.43
N GLU A 81 0.55 -8.94 -2.02
CA GLU A 81 -0.71 -8.76 -2.76
C GLU A 81 -0.44 -8.31 -4.20
N SER A 82 0.46 -7.36 -4.39
CA SER A 82 0.72 -6.79 -5.72
C SER A 82 1.44 -7.76 -6.65
N LEU A 83 2.21 -8.71 -6.12
CA LEU A 83 2.86 -9.77 -6.91
C LEU A 83 1.90 -10.92 -7.25
N VAL A 84 1.05 -11.33 -6.30
CA VAL A 84 0.18 -12.51 -6.46
C VAL A 84 -1.17 -12.15 -7.08
N PHE A 85 -1.75 -11.03 -6.66
CA PHE A 85 -3.09 -10.57 -7.04
C PHE A 85 -3.04 -9.18 -7.71
N GLY A 86 -1.93 -8.89 -8.39
CA GLY A 86 -1.69 -7.58 -9.00
C GLY A 86 -2.82 -7.15 -9.93
N LYS A 87 -3.18 -8.00 -10.90
CA LYS A 87 -4.26 -7.69 -11.86
C LYS A 87 -5.57 -7.37 -11.14
N GLN A 88 -6.01 -8.23 -10.22
CA GLN A 88 -7.24 -8.04 -9.46
C GLN A 88 -7.21 -6.76 -8.60
N SER A 89 -6.07 -6.44 -7.99
CA SER A 89 -5.91 -5.23 -7.17
C SER A 89 -5.97 -3.96 -8.03
N ALA A 90 -5.36 -3.97 -9.21
CA ALA A 90 -5.41 -2.84 -10.16
C ALA A 90 -6.84 -2.61 -10.66
N LEU A 91 -7.53 -3.66 -11.07
CA LEU A 91 -8.93 -3.60 -11.53
C LEU A 91 -9.87 -3.10 -10.43
N ALA A 92 -9.71 -3.57 -9.18
CA ALA A 92 -10.49 -3.07 -8.03
C ALA A 92 -10.29 -1.56 -7.76
N LYS A 93 -9.15 -1.01 -8.19
CA LYS A 93 -8.79 0.41 -8.08
C LYS A 93 -9.01 1.19 -9.37
N LYS A 94 -9.61 0.57 -10.40
CA LYS A 94 -9.77 1.17 -11.75
C LYS A 94 -8.45 1.71 -12.32
N TRP A 95 -7.35 1.01 -12.04
CA TRP A 95 -6.03 1.34 -12.56
C TRP A 95 -5.61 0.33 -13.64
N PRO A 96 -4.71 0.72 -14.56
CA PRO A 96 -4.13 -0.20 -15.52
C PRO A 96 -3.44 -1.38 -14.81
N ALA A 97 -3.77 -2.59 -15.22
CA ALA A 97 -3.15 -3.82 -14.74
C ALA A 97 -1.87 -4.17 -15.52
N ASP A 98 -1.05 -5.04 -14.94
CA ASP A 98 0.14 -5.64 -15.57
C ASP A 98 1.19 -4.63 -16.07
N THR A 99 1.26 -3.46 -15.44
CA THR A 99 2.22 -2.42 -15.81
C THR A 99 3.60 -2.66 -15.18
N PRO A 100 4.69 -2.22 -15.82
CA PRO A 100 6.03 -2.23 -15.21
C PRO A 100 6.07 -1.49 -13.87
N TYR A 101 5.37 -0.35 -13.77
CA TYR A 101 5.26 0.45 -12.55
C TYR A 101 4.62 -0.33 -11.39
N GLN A 102 3.58 -1.11 -11.68
CA GLN A 102 2.93 -1.97 -10.68
C GLN A 102 3.92 -2.99 -10.11
N ARG A 103 4.67 -3.68 -10.97
CA ARG A 103 5.67 -4.69 -10.56
C ARG A 103 6.80 -4.06 -9.74
N GLN A 104 7.31 -2.90 -10.18
CA GLN A 104 8.34 -2.16 -9.44
C GLN A 104 7.86 -1.76 -8.05
N THR A 105 6.63 -1.23 -7.95
CA THR A 105 6.02 -0.85 -6.66
C THR A 105 5.84 -2.05 -5.74
N ALA A 106 5.44 -3.20 -6.29
CA ALA A 106 5.33 -4.45 -5.55
C ALA A 106 6.68 -4.89 -4.96
N MET A 107 7.72 -4.92 -5.79
CA MET A 107 9.07 -5.30 -5.39
C MET A 107 9.67 -4.33 -4.37
N ASN A 108 9.45 -3.02 -4.53
CA ASN A 108 9.91 -2.02 -3.58
C ASN A 108 9.30 -2.23 -2.18
N ASN A 109 7.98 -2.46 -2.11
CA ASN A 109 7.30 -2.73 -0.85
C ASN A 109 7.79 -4.03 -0.19
N LEU A 110 8.01 -5.07 -0.99
CA LEU A 110 8.56 -6.33 -0.48
C LEU A 110 10.01 -6.16 0.01
N ALA A 111 10.84 -5.38 -0.69
CA ALA A 111 12.22 -5.10 -0.31
C ALA A 111 12.30 -4.37 1.05
N VAL A 112 11.40 -3.42 1.31
CA VAL A 112 11.33 -2.74 2.62
C VAL A 112 10.97 -3.72 3.74
N ALA A 113 10.02 -4.64 3.50
CA ALA A 113 9.66 -5.66 4.47
C ALA A 113 10.79 -6.68 4.74
N ILE A 114 11.48 -7.12 3.69
CA ILE A 114 12.67 -8.00 3.81
C ILE A 114 13.77 -7.28 4.58
N SER A 115 14.01 -5.99 4.31
CA SER A 115 14.99 -5.18 5.04
C SER A 115 14.68 -5.11 6.53
N MET A 116 13.41 -4.98 6.90
CA MET A 116 12.98 -5.01 8.31
C MET A 116 13.30 -6.35 8.96
N ILE A 117 13.01 -7.47 8.29
CA ILE A 117 13.36 -8.82 8.78
C ILE A 117 14.87 -8.94 9.01
N ILE A 118 15.68 -8.55 8.01
CA ILE A 118 17.14 -8.58 8.11
C ILE A 118 17.63 -7.73 9.28
N PHE A 119 17.13 -6.50 9.42
CA PHE A 119 17.56 -5.59 10.48
C PHE A 119 17.20 -6.12 11.87
N LEU A 120 16.04 -6.75 12.03
CA LEU A 120 15.67 -7.41 13.28
C LEU A 120 16.58 -8.62 13.57
N SER A 121 16.85 -9.46 12.57
CA SER A 121 17.72 -10.64 12.71
C SER A 121 19.16 -10.27 13.08
N LEU A 122 19.66 -9.13 12.59
CA LEU A 122 20.99 -8.62 12.90
C LEU A 122 21.02 -7.77 14.19
N ASN A 123 19.90 -7.67 14.90
CA ASN A 123 19.74 -6.80 16.06
C ASN A 123 20.18 -5.35 15.80
N ALA A 124 19.81 -4.83 14.63
CA ALA A 124 20.16 -3.48 14.20
C ALA A 124 19.65 -2.42 15.18
N SER A 125 20.23 -1.22 15.05
CA SER A 125 19.87 -0.09 15.90
C SER A 125 18.42 0.33 15.73
N ASP A 126 17.93 0.94 16.78
CA ASP A 126 16.62 1.54 16.90
C ASP A 126 16.35 2.58 15.80
N SER A 127 17.32 3.45 15.50
CA SER A 127 17.28 4.38 14.37
C SER A 127 17.09 3.68 13.02
N ALA A 128 17.74 2.54 12.79
CA ALA A 128 17.63 1.82 11.52
C ALA A 128 16.20 1.26 11.30
N LEU A 129 15.58 0.73 12.35
CA LEU A 129 14.18 0.29 12.29
C LEU A 129 13.23 1.48 12.08
N ALA A 130 13.54 2.62 12.71
CA ALA A 130 12.76 3.85 12.57
C ALA A 130 12.81 4.40 11.15
N SER A 131 13.96 4.32 10.49
CA SER A 131 14.09 4.70 9.09
C SER A 131 13.20 3.87 8.17
N LEU A 132 13.06 2.56 8.41
CA LEU A 132 12.17 1.70 7.62
C LEU A 132 10.69 2.01 7.90
N MET A 133 10.31 2.16 9.17
CA MET A 133 8.96 2.56 9.58
C MET A 133 8.57 3.92 8.97
N LEU A 134 9.49 4.89 8.99
CA LEU A 134 9.30 6.21 8.39
C LEU A 134 9.21 6.12 6.87
N THR A 135 10.08 5.34 6.23
CA THR A 135 10.07 5.13 4.77
C THR A 135 8.72 4.56 4.32
N THR A 136 8.22 3.52 4.99
CA THR A 136 6.89 2.95 4.75
C THR A 136 5.80 4.00 4.94
N THR A 137 5.85 4.75 6.03
CA THR A 137 4.81 5.74 6.36
C THR A 137 4.77 6.89 5.35
N VAL A 138 5.95 7.44 5.00
CA VAL A 138 6.09 8.49 3.97
C VAL A 138 5.62 7.97 2.62
N PHE A 139 5.99 6.75 2.24
CA PHE A 139 5.51 6.14 1.00
C PHE A 139 3.98 6.05 0.98
N ILE A 140 3.35 5.60 2.07
CA ILE A 140 1.88 5.53 2.17
C ILE A 140 1.25 6.93 2.12
N ALA A 141 1.82 7.92 2.80
CA ALA A 141 1.35 9.30 2.74
C ALA A 141 1.40 9.86 1.31
N LEU A 142 2.52 9.69 0.60
CA LEU A 142 2.66 10.12 -0.80
C LEU A 142 1.75 9.33 -1.74
N SER A 143 1.62 8.01 -1.55
CA SER A 143 0.68 7.19 -2.30
C SER A 143 -0.76 7.66 -2.09
N SER A 144 -1.10 8.13 -0.90
CA SER A 144 -2.44 8.65 -0.60
C SER A 144 -2.76 9.93 -1.35
N ILE A 145 -1.75 10.78 -1.60
CA ILE A 145 -1.87 11.96 -2.47
C ILE A 145 -2.24 11.52 -3.89
N ASN A 146 -1.57 10.49 -4.41
CA ASN A 146 -1.92 9.95 -5.74
C ASN A 146 -3.38 9.44 -5.79
N HIS A 147 -3.87 8.83 -4.71
CA HIS A 147 -5.27 8.40 -4.63
C HIS A 147 -6.25 9.59 -4.64
N ILE A 148 -6.00 10.67 -3.87
CA ILE A 148 -6.91 11.83 -3.88
C ILE A 148 -6.82 12.61 -5.20
N THR A 149 -5.65 12.68 -5.82
CA THR A 149 -5.52 13.27 -7.17
C THR A 149 -6.34 12.49 -8.20
N THR A 150 -6.34 11.16 -8.12
CA THR A 150 -7.19 10.30 -8.97
C THR A 150 -8.67 10.61 -8.74
N VAL A 151 -9.12 10.68 -7.48
CA VAL A 151 -10.49 11.06 -7.12
C VAL A 151 -10.91 12.39 -7.75
N ILE A 152 -10.06 13.42 -7.62
CA ILE A 152 -10.34 14.75 -8.15
C ILE A 152 -10.45 14.70 -9.67
N ARG A 153 -9.48 14.08 -10.35
CA ARG A 153 -9.47 13.95 -11.81
C ARG A 153 -10.72 13.23 -12.31
N ASP A 154 -11.03 12.06 -11.76
CA ASP A 154 -12.15 11.23 -12.20
C ASP A 154 -13.48 11.98 -11.99
N LYS A 155 -13.63 12.66 -10.85
CA LYS A 155 -14.83 13.49 -10.58
C LYS A 155 -14.96 14.68 -11.54
N LEU A 156 -13.86 15.33 -11.91
CA LEU A 156 -13.86 16.43 -12.89
C LEU A 156 -14.23 15.94 -14.30
N ASN A 157 -13.88 14.70 -14.63
CA ASN A 157 -14.22 14.07 -15.91
C ASN A 157 -15.64 13.46 -15.93
N GLY A 158 -16.36 13.46 -14.81
CA GLY A 158 -17.66 12.80 -14.68
C GLY A 158 -17.58 11.27 -14.60
N GLU A 159 -16.41 10.73 -14.28
CA GLU A 159 -16.17 9.30 -14.12
C GLU A 159 -16.59 8.81 -12.72
N GLU A 160 -16.95 7.52 -12.61
CA GLU A 160 -17.31 6.92 -11.33
C GLU A 160 -16.06 6.66 -10.48
N VAL A 161 -15.96 7.34 -9.34
CA VAL A 161 -14.82 7.22 -8.41
C VAL A 161 -14.88 5.93 -7.59
N ALA A 162 -13.81 5.15 -7.60
CA ALA A 162 -13.71 3.98 -6.74
C ALA A 162 -13.54 4.38 -5.26
N LYS A 163 -14.41 3.87 -4.38
CA LYS A 163 -14.45 4.20 -2.93
C LYS A 163 -13.11 3.95 -2.21
N ILE A 164 -12.30 3.02 -2.73
CA ILE A 164 -10.99 2.67 -2.16
C ILE A 164 -10.01 3.85 -2.15
N HIS A 165 -10.09 4.78 -3.11
CA HIS A 165 -9.18 5.93 -3.13
C HIS A 165 -9.40 6.86 -1.94
N PHE A 166 -10.66 7.13 -1.58
CA PHE A 166 -11.00 7.93 -0.40
C PHE A 166 -10.55 7.25 0.89
N ALA A 167 -10.85 5.96 1.03
CA ALA A 167 -10.48 5.20 2.22
C ALA A 167 -8.96 5.27 2.49
N ARG A 168 -8.14 5.12 1.43
CA ARG A 168 -6.67 5.20 1.54
C ARG A 168 -6.17 6.59 1.93
N PHE A 169 -6.78 7.65 1.40
CA PHE A 169 -6.45 9.02 1.79
C PHE A 169 -6.75 9.29 3.27
N PHE A 170 -7.98 9.01 3.71
CA PHE A 170 -8.39 9.26 5.08
C PHE A 170 -7.70 8.35 6.10
N PHE A 171 -7.23 7.17 5.70
CA PHE A 171 -6.42 6.31 6.56
C PHE A 171 -4.97 6.79 6.70
N ALA A 172 -4.35 7.29 5.63
CA ALA A 172 -2.94 7.67 5.63
C ALA A 172 -2.63 8.89 6.52
N VAL A 173 -3.57 9.84 6.61
CA VAL A 173 -3.40 11.06 7.44
C VAL A 173 -3.25 10.73 8.94
N PRO A 174 -4.21 10.07 9.62
CA PRO A 174 -4.08 9.72 11.03
C PRO A 174 -2.94 8.73 11.28
N LEU A 175 -2.67 7.82 10.34
CA LEU A 175 -1.50 6.93 10.41
C LEU A 175 -0.21 7.75 10.52
N THR A 176 -0.02 8.72 9.62
CA THR A 176 1.20 9.55 9.60
C THR A 176 1.37 10.33 10.90
N ALA A 177 0.28 10.91 11.42
CA ALA A 177 0.31 11.62 12.69
C ALA A 177 0.65 10.69 13.87
N ALA A 178 0.04 9.50 13.93
CA ALA A 178 0.29 8.51 14.98
C ALA A 178 1.74 8.03 14.98
N VAL A 179 2.30 7.71 13.80
CA VAL A 179 3.71 7.34 13.66
C VAL A 179 4.62 8.48 14.10
N GLY A 180 4.33 9.72 13.69
CA GLY A 180 5.08 10.90 14.12
C GLY A 180 5.12 11.05 15.64
N PHE A 181 3.98 10.85 16.31
CA PHE A 181 3.91 10.90 17.77
C PHE A 181 4.67 9.76 18.45
N ILE A 182 4.57 8.53 17.94
CA ILE A 182 5.35 7.38 18.43
C ILE A 182 6.86 7.69 18.34
N LEU A 183 7.33 8.16 17.19
CA LEU A 183 8.74 8.50 16.98
C LEU A 183 9.18 9.68 17.86
N GLY A 184 8.32 10.70 18.05
CA GLY A 184 8.59 11.85 18.89
C GLY A 184 8.77 11.50 20.37
N ASN A 185 7.94 10.59 20.90
CA ASN A 185 8.05 10.14 22.28
C ASN A 185 9.24 9.22 22.51
N TRP A 186 9.52 8.34 21.55
CA TRP A 186 10.55 7.32 21.71
C TRP A 186 11.96 7.85 21.38
N ARG A 187 12.06 8.87 20.52
CA ARG A 187 13.31 9.54 20.14
C ARG A 187 14.39 8.56 19.63
N PRO A 188 14.10 7.74 18.58
CA PRO A 188 15.06 6.78 18.00
C PRO A 188 16.42 7.40 17.71
N PHE A 189 16.37 8.61 17.19
CA PHE A 189 17.48 9.31 16.56
C PHE A 189 18.26 10.20 17.53
N ALA A 190 17.96 10.15 18.83
CA ALA A 190 18.59 11.01 19.85
C ALA A 190 19.81 10.35 20.52
N ARG A 191 20.25 9.19 20.04
CA ARG A 191 21.37 8.41 20.58
C ARG A 191 22.44 8.20 19.52
#